data_AF-L0DFQ1-F1
#
_entry.id   AF-L0DFQ1-F1
#
_cell.length_a   1.000
_cell.length_b   1.000
_cell.length_c   1.000
_cell.angle_alpha   90.00
_cell.angle_beta   90.00
_cell.angle_gamma   90.00
#
_symmetry.space_group_name_H-M   'P 1'
#
loop_
_entity.id
_entity.type
_entity.pdbx_description
1 polymer ?
#
loop_
_entity_poly.entity_id
_entity_poly.type
_entity_poly.pdbx_seq_one_letter_code
_entity_poly.pdbx_strand_id
1 'polypeptide(L)'
;MHVWLALLSVALSGEDGSPTPNDLSVAPGIEARRIEGAAAATGPMISYEVHYVTIAGLDWRGKFGPQLTPVARQGGASVWAADAATLSEWMTFCQSDPKCNILQSPKVTTPASGEVSLAHGESIYYVAHLERVADGPPNKASKLAFKPEIDRLHNGVRARLSLGKVEEQGLRARFVLERDRILAFQTSQYREMVTPIENDKVEPKGLLASGVNRLAQPRAASLGGTIQIPVVDSARVDGEWLIPTDGALIVSLGGVVKPGKVLGFGEVRSEELVVIRYRPEPGQAPTPIEPEQTAATRPSRLQAPAAN
;
A
#
# COMPACT_ATOMS: atom_id res chain seq x y z
N MET A 1 50.05 4.82 7.02
CA MET A 1 50.15 3.71 6.05
C MET A 1 48.75 3.16 5.80
N HIS A 2 48.17 3.45 4.64
CA HIS A 2 46.83 3.01 4.25
C HIS A 2 46.97 1.94 3.17
N VAL A 3 46.42 0.76 3.41
CA VAL A 3 46.33 -0.32 2.42
C VAL A 3 44.92 -0.25 1.85
N TRP A 4 44.81 0.15 0.58
CA TRP A 4 43.60 0.01 -0.22
C TRP A 4 43.54 -1.42 -0.77
N LEU A 5 42.49 -2.17 -0.41
CA LEU A 5 42.15 -3.42 -1.07
C LEU A 5 41.16 -3.10 -2.19
N ALA A 6 41.63 -3.10 -3.43
CA ALA A 6 40.78 -3.08 -4.62
C ALA A 6 40.36 -4.52 -4.93
N LEU A 7 39.08 -4.83 -4.74
CA LEU A 7 38.47 -6.06 -5.24
C LEU A 7 38.07 -5.82 -6.71
N LEU A 8 38.87 -6.40 -7.61
CA LEU A 8 38.55 -6.55 -9.03
C LEU A 8 37.49 -7.66 -9.15
N SER A 9 36.27 -7.31 -9.53
CA SER A 9 35.28 -8.27 -10.01
C SER A 9 35.27 -8.24 -11.53
N VAL A 10 35.93 -9.22 -12.16
CA VAL A 10 35.75 -9.53 -13.58
C VAL A 10 34.52 -10.42 -13.68
N ALA A 11 33.36 -9.81 -13.97
CA ALA A 11 32.19 -10.54 -14.44
C ALA A 11 32.22 -10.49 -15.98
N LEU A 12 32.40 -11.65 -16.60
CA LEU A 12 32.27 -11.81 -18.04
C LEU A 12 30.80 -11.57 -18.45
N SER A 13 30.63 -10.60 -19.34
CA SER A 13 29.38 -10.22 -19.98
C SER A 13 28.67 -11.40 -20.66
N GLY A 14 27.43 -11.62 -20.26
CA GLY A 14 26.34 -12.01 -21.15
C GLY A 14 25.27 -10.93 -21.01
N GLU A 15 25.23 -9.99 -21.95
CA GLU A 15 24.25 -8.91 -22.00
C GLU A 15 22.84 -9.49 -22.23
N ASP A 16 22.07 -9.60 -21.17
CA ASP A 16 20.61 -9.42 -21.23
C ASP A 16 20.28 -8.38 -20.16
N GLY A 17 20.25 -7.12 -20.59
CA GLY A 17 19.83 -5.97 -19.77
C GLY A 17 18.37 -6.11 -19.36
N SER A 18 18.14 -6.93 -18.35
CA SER A 18 16.84 -7.03 -17.68
C SER A 18 16.68 -5.76 -16.83
N PRO A 19 15.67 -4.90 -17.09
CA PRO A 19 15.42 -3.74 -16.25
C PRO A 19 15.16 -4.21 -14.82
N THR A 20 15.87 -3.65 -13.84
CA THR A 20 15.55 -3.85 -12.43
C THR A 20 14.13 -3.30 -12.19
N PRO A 21 13.14 -4.13 -11.79
CA PRO A 21 11.72 -3.76 -11.83
C PRO A 21 11.26 -2.86 -10.65
N ASN A 22 12.18 -2.21 -9.94
CA ASN A 22 11.86 -1.41 -8.75
C ASN A 22 11.36 0.02 -9.07
N ASP A 23 11.21 0.39 -10.34
CA ASP A 23 10.92 1.78 -10.74
C ASP A 23 9.41 2.09 -10.95
N LEU A 24 8.51 1.21 -10.47
CA LEU A 24 7.06 1.42 -10.53
C LEU A 24 6.44 1.86 -9.19
N SER A 25 7.25 2.38 -8.25
CA SER A 25 6.72 3.01 -7.04
C SER A 25 6.12 4.38 -7.41
N VAL A 26 4.81 4.51 -7.24
CA VAL A 26 4.15 5.83 -7.21
C VAL A 26 4.46 6.44 -5.85
N ALA A 27 4.98 7.66 -5.85
CA ALA A 27 5.30 8.40 -4.63
C ALA A 27 4.15 8.34 -3.61
N PRO A 28 4.45 8.25 -2.30
CA PRO A 28 3.42 8.13 -1.29
C PRO A 28 2.46 9.32 -1.37
N GLY A 29 1.21 9.01 -1.67
CA GLY A 29 0.11 9.97 -1.75
C GLY A 29 -0.76 9.89 -0.49
N ILE A 30 -1.51 10.96 -0.23
CA ILE A 30 -2.66 10.87 0.67
C ILE A 30 -3.91 10.99 -0.19
N GLU A 31 -4.72 9.94 -0.17
CA GLU A 31 -5.99 9.91 -0.89
C GLU A 31 -7.13 9.92 0.11
N ALA A 32 -8.00 10.93 -0.02
CA ALA A 32 -9.25 11.01 0.72
C ALA A 32 -10.39 10.72 -0.26
N ARG A 33 -11.22 9.71 0.04
CA ARG A 33 -12.38 9.37 -0.78
C ARG A 33 -13.64 9.26 0.07
N ARG A 34 -14.69 9.95 -0.38
CA ARG A 34 -16.05 9.72 0.09
C ARG A 34 -16.59 8.45 -0.55
N ILE A 35 -17.14 7.54 0.25
CA ILE A 35 -17.75 6.32 -0.27
C ILE A 35 -19.18 6.65 -0.70
N GLU A 36 -19.38 6.82 -2.01
CA GLU A 36 -20.70 6.98 -2.61
C GLU A 36 -21.45 5.64 -2.53
N GLY A 37 -22.62 5.64 -1.87
CA GLY A 37 -23.44 4.44 -1.68
C GLY A 37 -24.00 4.28 -0.26
N ALA A 38 -23.51 5.05 0.72
CA ALA A 38 -24.16 5.15 2.01
C ALA A 38 -25.53 5.83 1.85
N ALA A 39 -26.59 5.16 2.32
CA ALA A 39 -27.96 5.70 2.36
C ALA A 39 -27.96 7.16 2.83
N ALA A 40 -28.85 7.99 2.27
CA ALA A 40 -28.92 9.44 2.43
C ALA A 40 -28.36 9.92 3.79
N ALA A 41 -27.09 10.30 3.80
CA ALA A 41 -26.39 10.60 5.05
C ALA A 41 -27.02 11.86 5.68
N THR A 42 -27.61 11.72 6.85
CA THR A 42 -28.24 12.78 7.62
C THR A 42 -27.40 13.20 8.82
N GLY A 43 -27.66 14.40 9.35
CA GLY A 43 -27.07 14.90 10.58
C GLY A 43 -26.19 16.14 10.38
N PRO A 44 -25.55 16.65 11.45
CA PRO A 44 -24.63 17.77 11.34
C PRO A 44 -23.44 17.39 10.48
N MET A 45 -22.90 18.37 9.76
CA MET A 45 -21.65 18.20 9.04
C MET A 45 -20.50 18.11 10.05
N ILE A 46 -19.72 17.04 9.95
CA ILE A 46 -18.55 16.77 10.76
C ILE A 46 -17.34 16.84 9.84
N SER A 47 -16.38 17.66 10.22
CA SER A 47 -15.05 17.60 9.66
C SER A 47 -14.17 16.65 10.46
N TYR A 48 -13.48 15.75 9.77
CA TYR A 48 -12.43 14.90 10.33
C TYR A 48 -11.04 15.39 9.93
N GLU A 49 -10.13 15.37 10.90
CA GLU A 49 -8.70 15.59 10.70
C GLU A 49 -7.96 14.35 11.19
N VAL A 50 -7.19 13.71 10.31
CA VAL A 50 -6.42 12.51 10.63
C VAL A 50 -4.94 12.77 10.37
N HIS A 51 -4.13 12.56 11.40
CA HIS A 51 -2.68 12.67 11.31
C HIS A 51 -2.06 11.28 11.46
N TYR A 52 -1.19 10.92 10.52
CA TYR A 52 -0.34 9.74 10.63
C TYR A 52 0.98 10.19 11.24
N VAL A 53 1.34 9.60 12.37
CA VAL A 53 2.53 10.01 13.14
C VAL A 53 3.46 8.82 13.31
N THR A 54 4.72 8.99 12.95
CA THR A 54 5.78 8.02 13.28
C THR A 54 6.70 8.66 14.30
N ILE A 55 6.76 8.10 15.51
CA ILE A 55 7.60 8.60 16.60
C ILE A 55 8.76 7.65 16.83
N ALA A 56 9.98 8.15 16.96
CA ALA A 56 11.11 7.32 17.37
C ALA A 56 11.11 7.08 18.89
N GLY A 57 11.44 5.87 19.31
CA GLY A 57 11.44 5.47 20.72
C GLY A 57 10.03 5.30 21.30
N LEU A 58 9.98 4.99 22.59
CA LEU A 58 8.74 4.78 23.35
C LEU A 58 8.57 5.77 24.51
N ASP A 59 9.45 6.77 24.61
CA ASP A 59 9.50 7.71 25.73
C ASP A 59 8.23 8.56 25.84
N TRP A 60 7.56 8.80 24.70
CA TRP A 60 6.27 9.49 24.64
C TRP A 60 5.22 8.80 25.51
N ARG A 61 5.25 7.46 25.62
CA ARG A 61 4.32 6.69 26.47
C ARG A 61 4.55 6.96 27.94
N GLY A 62 5.80 7.10 28.37
CA GLY A 62 6.14 7.42 29.76
C GLY A 62 5.74 8.86 30.10
N LYS A 63 6.00 9.80 29.19
CA LYS A 63 5.71 11.22 29.38
C LYS A 63 4.20 11.52 29.42
N PHE A 64 3.45 11.02 28.44
CA PHE A 64 2.03 11.35 28.27
C PHE A 64 1.08 10.28 28.79
N GLY A 65 1.54 9.05 29.05
CA GLY A 65 0.71 7.95 29.53
C GLY A 65 -0.19 8.30 30.73
N PRO A 66 0.29 9.01 31.76
CA PRO A 66 -0.54 9.43 32.88
C PRO A 66 -1.66 10.43 32.54
N GLN A 67 -1.52 11.17 31.42
CA GLN A 67 -2.51 12.17 30.97
C GLN A 67 -3.50 11.58 29.95
N LEU A 68 -3.23 10.39 29.43
CA LEU A 68 -4.04 9.72 28.41
C LEU A 68 -5.06 8.79 29.05
N THR A 69 -6.32 8.89 28.63
CA THR A 69 -7.37 7.97 29.09
C THR A 69 -7.38 6.73 28.20
N PRO A 70 -7.12 5.51 28.72
CA PRO A 70 -7.16 4.30 27.92
C PRO A 70 -8.60 3.99 27.49
N VAL A 71 -8.80 3.74 26.20
CA VAL A 71 -10.12 3.46 25.61
C VAL A 71 -10.25 1.98 25.23
N ALA A 72 -9.26 1.43 24.52
CA ALA A 72 -9.30 0.05 24.04
C ALA A 72 -7.90 -0.53 23.79
N ARG A 73 -7.81 -1.86 23.73
CA ARG A 73 -6.63 -2.62 23.30
C ARG A 73 -7.07 -3.83 22.47
N GLN A 74 -6.47 -4.04 21.30
CA GLN A 74 -6.83 -5.14 20.40
C GLN A 74 -5.65 -5.49 19.50
N GLY A 75 -5.25 -6.76 19.43
CA GLY A 75 -4.31 -7.23 18.42
C GLY A 75 -2.97 -6.48 18.33
N GLY A 76 -2.44 -6.01 19.46
CA GLY A 76 -1.21 -5.19 19.53
C GLY A 76 -1.45 -3.69 19.38
N ALA A 77 -2.63 -3.26 18.93
CA ALA A 77 -3.05 -1.87 18.90
C ALA A 77 -3.54 -1.41 20.28
N SER A 78 -3.37 -0.10 20.54
CA SER A 78 -3.84 0.56 21.76
C SER A 78 -4.47 1.90 21.42
N VAL A 79 -5.60 2.21 22.05
CA VAL A 79 -6.37 3.43 21.80
C VAL A 79 -6.45 4.24 23.08
N TRP A 80 -6.15 5.52 22.98
CA TRP A 80 -6.31 6.50 24.06
C TRP A 80 -7.14 7.69 23.60
N ALA A 81 -7.87 8.26 24.55
CA ALA A 81 -8.45 9.59 24.42
C ALA A 81 -7.51 10.61 25.09
N ALA A 82 -7.31 11.73 24.40
CA ALA A 82 -6.59 12.89 24.91
C ALA A 82 -7.53 14.10 24.91
N ASP A 83 -7.50 14.90 25.97
CA ASP A 83 -8.14 16.21 25.95
C ASP A 83 -7.35 17.21 25.08
N ALA A 84 -7.90 18.41 24.91
CA ALA A 84 -7.29 19.45 24.08
C ALA A 84 -5.91 19.90 24.57
N ALA A 85 -5.70 19.99 25.88
CA ALA A 85 -4.44 20.47 26.47
C ALA A 85 -3.33 19.43 26.31
N THR A 86 -3.61 18.18 26.67
CA THR A 86 -2.69 17.05 26.48
C THR A 86 -2.37 16.84 25.00
N LEU A 87 -3.37 16.93 24.11
CA LEU A 87 -3.12 16.84 22.66
C LEU A 87 -2.20 17.95 22.16
N SER A 88 -2.41 19.20 22.59
CA SER A 88 -1.57 20.33 22.19
C SER A 88 -0.13 20.16 22.66
N GLU A 89 0.08 19.74 23.90
CA GLU A 89 1.43 19.46 24.42
C GLU A 89 2.08 18.29 23.67
N TRP A 90 1.32 17.23 23.40
CA TRP A 90 1.79 16.05 22.67
C TRP A 90 2.20 16.39 21.23
N MET A 91 1.39 17.19 20.52
CA MET A 91 1.71 17.66 19.17
C MET A 91 2.97 18.52 19.16
N THR A 92 3.13 19.41 20.16
CA THR A 92 4.33 20.23 20.32
C THR A 92 5.57 19.38 20.57
N PHE A 93 5.45 18.36 21.42
CA PHE A 93 6.52 17.39 21.66
C PHE A 93 6.92 16.68 20.36
N CYS A 94 5.94 16.19 19.60
CA CYS A 94 6.19 15.53 18.32
C CYS A 94 6.88 16.46 17.32
N GLN A 95 6.42 17.70 17.19
CA GLN A 95 7.00 18.69 16.28
C GLN A 95 8.43 19.12 16.68
N SER A 96 8.77 19.03 17.97
CA SER A 96 10.10 19.39 18.46
C SER A 96 11.16 18.29 18.25
N ASP A 97 10.74 17.04 18.01
CA ASP A 97 11.66 15.92 17.77
C ASP A 97 11.90 15.74 16.26
N PRO A 98 13.12 15.96 15.74
CA PRO A 98 13.42 15.77 14.32
C PRO A 98 13.29 14.30 13.84
N LYS A 99 13.16 13.35 14.77
CA LYS A 99 12.91 11.93 14.44
C LYS A 99 11.43 11.59 14.38
N CYS A 100 10.56 12.53 14.74
CA CYS A 100 9.13 12.39 14.58
C CYS A 100 8.71 12.89 13.19
N ASN A 101 7.89 12.09 12.51
CA ASN A 101 7.29 12.46 11.24
C ASN A 101 5.78 12.56 11.42
N ILE A 102 5.21 13.71 11.07
CA ILE A 102 3.76 13.95 11.12
C ILE A 102 3.28 14.22 9.71
N LEU A 103 2.38 13.38 9.21
CA LEU A 103 1.73 13.52 7.93
C LEU A 103 0.25 13.81 8.16
N GLN A 104 -0.18 14.99 7.73
CA GLN A 104 -1.58 15.42 7.88
C GLN A 104 -2.38 15.02 6.65
N SER A 105 -3.50 14.33 6.87
CA SER A 105 -4.45 14.03 5.81
C SER A 105 -5.26 15.27 5.40
N PRO A 106 -5.76 15.34 4.15
CA PRO A 106 -6.76 16.32 3.78
C PRO A 106 -7.94 16.31 4.77
N LYS A 107 -8.38 17.49 5.17
CA LYS A 107 -9.60 17.68 5.97
C LYS A 107 -10.79 17.15 5.16
N VAL A 108 -11.56 16.21 5.72
CA VAL A 108 -12.75 15.66 5.06
C VAL A 108 -13.99 16.01 5.84
N THR A 109 -14.97 16.61 5.16
CA THR A 109 -16.25 16.99 5.78
C THR A 109 -17.37 16.11 5.23
N THR A 110 -18.15 15.49 6.12
CA THR A 110 -19.26 14.60 5.78
C THR A 110 -20.39 14.77 6.80
N PRO A 111 -21.66 14.47 6.48
CA PRO A 111 -22.68 14.31 7.52
C PRO A 111 -22.24 13.27 8.55
N ALA A 112 -22.66 13.41 9.81
CA ALA A 112 -22.26 12.53 10.90
C ALA A 112 -22.51 11.02 10.60
N SER A 113 -23.60 10.68 9.91
CA SER A 113 -23.90 9.30 9.51
C SER A 113 -23.14 8.81 8.26
N GLY A 114 -22.41 9.68 7.58
CA GLY A 114 -21.66 9.33 6.36
C GLY A 114 -20.41 8.51 6.63
N GLU A 115 -19.92 7.84 5.58
CA GLU A 115 -18.70 7.04 5.61
C GLU A 115 -17.55 7.77 4.91
N VAL A 116 -16.38 7.75 5.54
CA VAL A 116 -15.15 8.35 5.01
C VAL A 116 -14.05 7.29 4.97
N SER A 117 -13.36 7.20 3.84
CA SER A 117 -12.15 6.40 3.71
C SER A 117 -10.96 7.31 3.42
N LEU A 118 -9.94 7.23 4.26
CA LEU A 118 -8.66 7.90 4.13
C LEU A 118 -7.58 6.83 3.95
N ALA A 119 -6.70 7.02 2.98
CA ALA A 119 -5.56 6.15 2.78
C ALA A 119 -4.28 6.99 2.67
N HIS A 120 -3.25 6.57 3.38
CA HIS A 120 -1.91 7.12 3.28
C HIS A 120 -0.94 6.00 3.00
N GLY A 121 -0.10 6.16 1.97
CA GLY A 121 0.94 5.21 1.63
C GLY A 121 1.12 5.13 0.13
N GLU A 122 1.70 4.02 -0.30
CA GLU A 122 1.91 3.72 -1.72
C GLU A 122 1.15 2.46 -2.13
N SER A 123 0.91 2.33 -3.43
CA SER A 123 0.45 1.09 -4.03
C SER A 123 1.62 0.45 -4.76
N ILE A 124 2.00 -0.76 -4.37
CA ILE A 124 3.06 -1.53 -5.00
C ILE A 124 2.44 -2.59 -5.90
N TYR A 125 2.84 -2.57 -7.17
CA TYR A 125 2.47 -3.60 -8.15
C TYR A 125 3.57 -4.66 -8.20
N TYR A 126 3.19 -5.93 -8.28
CA TYR A 126 4.14 -7.04 -8.33
C TYR A 126 3.62 -8.17 -9.22
N VAL A 127 4.54 -9.00 -9.74
CA VAL A 127 4.19 -10.18 -10.54
C VAL A 127 3.78 -11.31 -9.61
N ALA A 128 2.49 -11.47 -9.36
CA ALA A 128 1.96 -12.49 -8.45
C ALA A 128 1.98 -13.88 -9.09
N HIS A 129 1.83 -13.94 -10.41
CA HIS A 129 1.80 -15.19 -11.16
C HIS A 129 2.29 -15.01 -12.60
N LEU A 130 2.66 -16.12 -13.25
CA LEU A 130 3.05 -16.16 -14.66
C LEU A 130 2.16 -17.17 -15.39
N GLU A 131 1.29 -16.68 -16.25
CA GLU A 131 0.51 -17.52 -17.15
C GLU A 131 1.41 -18.00 -18.29
N ARG A 132 1.57 -19.31 -18.42
CA ARG A 132 2.32 -19.94 -19.51
C ARG A 132 1.46 -20.02 -20.78
N VAL A 133 1.89 -19.31 -21.83
CA VAL A 133 1.24 -19.35 -23.16
C VAL A 133 2.19 -20.06 -24.12
N ALA A 134 1.83 -21.28 -24.53
CA ALA A 134 2.69 -22.09 -25.39
C ALA A 134 1.91 -23.06 -26.29
N ASP A 135 2.56 -23.54 -27.34
CA ASP A 135 2.01 -24.50 -28.32
C ASP A 135 2.30 -25.98 -27.99
N GLY A 136 2.74 -26.27 -26.77
CA GLY A 136 3.07 -27.62 -26.33
C GLY A 136 3.21 -27.73 -24.82
N PRO A 137 3.46 -28.93 -24.27
CA PRO A 137 3.68 -29.10 -22.84
C PRO A 137 5.02 -28.50 -22.37
N PRO A 138 5.23 -28.34 -21.06
CA PRO A 138 6.45 -27.76 -20.51
C PRO A 138 7.74 -28.40 -21.07
N ASN A 139 8.70 -27.57 -21.45
CA ASN A 139 10.00 -27.94 -22.05
C ASN A 139 9.93 -28.63 -23.41
N LYS A 140 8.76 -28.66 -24.06
CA LYS A 140 8.57 -29.22 -25.41
C LYS A 140 7.89 -28.26 -26.37
N ALA A 141 7.60 -27.04 -25.93
CA ALA A 141 6.98 -26.03 -26.77
C ALA A 141 7.97 -25.51 -27.81
N SER A 142 7.46 -25.21 -29.00
CA SER A 142 8.21 -24.55 -30.07
C SER A 142 8.03 -23.04 -30.04
N LYS A 143 6.91 -22.58 -29.45
CA LYS A 143 6.61 -21.19 -29.13
C LYS A 143 6.23 -21.11 -27.67
N LEU A 144 6.91 -20.25 -26.93
CA LEU A 144 6.69 -20.05 -25.50
C LEU A 144 6.70 -18.56 -25.19
N ALA A 145 5.72 -18.13 -24.40
CA ALA A 145 5.69 -16.82 -23.76
C ALA A 145 5.18 -16.96 -22.32
N PHE A 146 5.61 -16.05 -21.45
CA PHE A 146 5.02 -15.85 -20.14
C PHE A 146 4.23 -14.55 -20.15
N LYS A 147 2.96 -14.63 -19.79
CA LYS A 147 2.10 -13.48 -19.58
C LYS A 147 2.02 -13.21 -18.07
N PRO A 148 2.59 -12.09 -17.57
CA PRO A 148 2.57 -11.81 -16.15
C PRO A 148 1.16 -11.44 -15.68
N GLU A 149 0.77 -11.99 -14.54
CA GLU A 149 -0.39 -11.56 -13.78
C GLU A 149 0.11 -10.61 -12.68
N ILE A 150 -0.25 -9.33 -12.84
CA ILE A 150 0.16 -8.26 -11.93
C ILE A 150 -0.91 -8.07 -10.86
N ASP A 151 -0.51 -8.17 -9.59
CA ASP A 151 -1.36 -7.84 -8.45
C ASP A 151 -0.87 -6.53 -7.80
N ARG A 152 -1.68 -5.97 -6.90
CA ARG A 152 -1.43 -4.69 -6.24
C ARG A 152 -1.63 -4.81 -4.73
N LEU A 153 -0.62 -4.37 -4.00
CA LEU A 153 -0.61 -4.30 -2.54
C LEU A 153 -0.53 -2.84 -2.07
N HIS A 154 -1.23 -2.50 -1.00
CA HIS A 154 -1.07 -1.21 -0.33
C HIS A 154 0.02 -1.31 0.74
N ASN A 155 0.93 -0.34 0.78
CA ASN A 155 1.97 -0.21 1.79
C ASN A 155 1.76 1.13 2.52
N GLY A 156 1.11 1.09 3.68
CA GLY A 156 0.65 2.29 4.38
C GLY A 156 -0.47 2.03 5.38
N VAL A 157 -1.21 3.08 5.70
CA VAL A 157 -2.32 3.08 6.66
C VAL A 157 -3.61 3.50 5.98
N ARG A 158 -4.67 2.73 6.19
CA ARG A 158 -6.04 3.04 5.78
C ARG A 158 -6.89 3.26 7.02
N ALA A 159 -7.68 4.33 6.99
CA ALA A 159 -8.66 4.65 8.01
C ALA A 159 -10.04 4.74 7.38
N ARG A 160 -10.97 3.93 7.88
CA ARG A 160 -12.39 4.04 7.56
C ARG A 160 -13.15 4.50 8.79
N LEU A 161 -13.94 5.54 8.61
CA LEU A 161 -14.78 6.15 9.63
C LEU A 161 -16.23 5.98 9.20
N SER A 162 -17.06 5.48 10.10
CA SER A 162 -18.49 5.27 9.85
C SER A 162 -19.31 5.58 11.10
N LEU A 163 -20.61 5.87 10.89
CA LEU A 163 -21.62 5.96 11.96
C LEU A 163 -21.24 6.94 13.09
N GLY A 164 -21.14 8.22 12.77
CA GLY A 164 -20.96 9.28 13.76
C GLY A 164 -22.27 9.65 14.47
N LYS A 165 -22.29 9.54 15.79
CA LYS A 165 -23.31 10.09 16.68
C LYS A 165 -22.68 11.13 17.60
N VAL A 166 -23.16 12.38 17.49
CA VAL A 166 -22.74 13.45 18.39
C VAL A 166 -23.39 13.21 19.76
N GLU A 167 -22.56 13.18 20.81
CA GLU A 167 -22.92 13.03 22.22
C GLU A 167 -22.47 14.29 22.98
N GLU A 168 -22.91 14.45 24.23
CA GLU A 168 -22.55 15.61 25.06
C GLU A 168 -21.03 15.73 25.27
N GLN A 169 -20.35 14.59 25.39
CA GLN A 169 -18.92 14.50 25.69
C GLN A 169 -18.03 14.40 24.45
N GLY A 170 -18.61 14.27 23.24
CA GLY A 170 -17.81 13.99 22.06
C GLY A 170 -18.58 13.48 20.85
N LEU A 171 -17.83 12.91 19.89
CA LEU A 171 -18.39 12.17 18.75
C LEU A 171 -18.11 10.69 18.92
N ARG A 172 -19.15 9.88 19.07
CA ARG A 172 -19.04 8.43 19.00
C ARG A 172 -19.05 8.00 17.55
N ALA A 173 -18.00 7.32 17.10
CA ALA A 173 -17.90 6.84 15.73
C ALA A 173 -17.21 5.47 15.69
N ARG A 174 -17.51 4.69 14.65
CA ARG A 174 -16.82 3.43 14.37
C ARG A 174 -15.63 3.67 13.47
N PHE A 175 -14.50 3.12 13.86
CA PHE A 175 -13.22 3.20 13.17
C PHE A 175 -12.75 1.82 12.78
N VAL A 176 -12.30 1.69 11.53
CA VAL A 176 -11.50 0.57 11.07
C VAL A 176 -10.17 1.13 10.59
N LEU A 177 -9.11 0.85 11.32
CA LEU A 177 -7.75 1.25 10.97
C LEU A 177 -6.97 0.01 10.58
N GLU A 178 -6.38 0.04 9.40
CA GLU A 178 -5.56 -1.03 8.84
C GLU A 178 -4.20 -0.45 8.48
N ARG A 179 -3.12 -1.12 8.89
CA ARG A 179 -1.77 -0.82 8.43
C ARG A 179 -1.23 -2.07 7.78
N ASP A 180 -0.79 -1.93 6.54
CA ASP A 180 -0.10 -2.95 5.80
C ASP A 180 1.32 -2.45 5.52
N ARG A 181 2.33 -3.21 5.93
CA ARG A 181 3.72 -2.86 5.67
C ARG A 181 4.46 -3.98 4.98
N ILE A 182 5.05 -3.67 3.84
CA ILE A 182 5.89 -4.62 3.12
C ILE A 182 7.26 -4.69 3.80
N LEU A 183 7.64 -5.89 4.25
CA LEU A 183 8.94 -6.16 4.85
C LEU A 183 9.96 -6.57 3.79
N ALA A 184 9.55 -7.41 2.83
CA ALA A 184 10.37 -7.92 1.75
C ALA A 184 9.51 -8.49 0.61
N PHE A 185 10.14 -8.76 -0.53
CA PHE A 185 9.60 -9.64 -1.57
C PHE A 185 10.47 -10.88 -1.66
N GLN A 186 9.88 -12.06 -1.48
CA GLN A 186 10.51 -13.30 -1.87
C GLN A 186 10.34 -13.47 -3.38
N THR A 187 11.39 -13.91 -4.07
CA THR A 187 11.35 -14.10 -5.52
C THR A 187 11.54 -15.57 -5.86
N SER A 188 10.73 -16.06 -6.79
CA SER A 188 10.84 -17.41 -7.35
C SER A 188 11.01 -17.29 -8.86
N GLN A 189 12.00 -17.99 -9.41
CA GLN A 189 12.28 -17.98 -10.84
C GLN A 189 11.67 -19.22 -11.50
N TYR A 190 10.93 -19.02 -12.58
CA TYR A 190 10.43 -20.08 -13.45
C TYR A 190 11.19 -20.03 -14.77
N ARG A 191 11.77 -21.15 -15.20
CA ARG A 191 12.53 -21.25 -16.46
C ARG A 191 12.08 -22.47 -17.24
N GLU A 192 11.93 -22.31 -18.54
CA GLU A 192 11.52 -23.38 -19.44
C GLU A 192 12.32 -23.32 -20.75
N MET A 193 12.66 -24.50 -21.26
CA MET A 193 13.36 -24.68 -22.53
C MET A 193 12.38 -24.64 -23.72
N VAL A 194 12.79 -23.99 -24.80
CA VAL A 194 12.07 -23.92 -26.08
C VAL A 194 12.76 -24.85 -27.07
N THR A 195 11.99 -25.78 -27.64
CA THR A 195 12.49 -26.70 -28.65
C THR A 195 12.58 -25.98 -29.99
N PRO A 196 13.76 -25.96 -30.65
CA PRO A 196 13.88 -25.34 -31.96
C PRO A 196 12.94 -26.01 -32.98
N ILE A 197 12.29 -25.21 -33.82
CA ILE A 197 11.49 -25.73 -34.94
C ILE A 197 12.47 -26.28 -35.99
N GLU A 198 12.41 -27.59 -36.26
CA GLU A 198 13.36 -28.30 -37.15
C GLU A 198 13.30 -27.86 -38.62
N ASN A 199 12.34 -27.00 -38.99
CA ASN A 199 12.09 -26.59 -40.38
C ASN A 199 12.99 -25.47 -40.90
N ASP A 200 13.76 -24.79 -40.05
CA ASP A 200 14.83 -23.87 -40.50
C ASP A 200 16.13 -24.64 -40.76
N LYS A 201 16.07 -25.66 -41.61
CA LYS A 201 17.28 -26.18 -42.26
C LYS A 201 17.77 -25.12 -43.23
N VAL A 202 18.53 -24.16 -42.72
CA VAL A 202 19.37 -23.30 -43.54
C VAL A 202 20.36 -24.23 -44.24
N GLU A 203 20.08 -24.61 -45.48
CA GLU A 203 21.04 -25.35 -46.29
C GLU A 203 22.32 -24.52 -46.38
N PRO A 204 23.47 -25.02 -45.91
CA PRO A 204 24.72 -24.29 -46.00
C PRO A 204 25.14 -24.23 -47.48
N LYS A 205 24.77 -23.14 -48.17
CA LYS A 205 25.27 -22.85 -49.52
C LYS A 205 26.73 -22.40 -49.43
N GLY A 206 27.68 -23.32 -49.56
CA GLY A 206 29.09 -22.98 -49.79
C GLY A 206 30.13 -24.04 -49.38
N LEU A 207 31.18 -24.19 -50.21
CA LEU A 207 32.29 -25.15 -50.06
C LEU A 207 33.27 -24.85 -48.90
N LEU A 208 33.09 -23.75 -48.16
CA LEU A 208 33.91 -23.36 -47.00
C LEU A 208 33.22 -23.61 -45.64
N ALA A 209 32.07 -24.28 -45.64
CA ALA A 209 31.18 -24.36 -44.48
C ALA A 209 31.53 -25.43 -43.42
N SER A 210 32.64 -26.17 -43.55
CA SER A 210 32.96 -27.29 -42.63
C SER A 210 33.63 -26.85 -41.31
N GLY A 211 34.24 -25.66 -41.26
CA GLY A 211 34.94 -25.16 -40.06
C GLY A 211 34.13 -24.20 -39.17
N VAL A 212 33.19 -23.45 -39.74
CA VAL A 212 32.47 -22.35 -39.05
C VAL A 212 31.05 -22.76 -38.59
N ASN A 213 30.50 -23.88 -39.11
CA ASN A 213 29.12 -24.30 -38.85
C ASN A 213 28.82 -24.87 -37.46
N ARG A 214 29.82 -25.10 -36.60
CA ARG A 214 29.55 -25.47 -35.19
C ARG A 214 28.96 -24.31 -34.37
N LEU A 215 29.06 -23.07 -34.86
CA LEU A 215 28.43 -21.90 -34.25
C LEU A 215 26.99 -21.68 -34.72
N ALA A 216 26.53 -22.37 -35.76
CA ALA A 216 25.21 -22.17 -36.39
C ALA A 216 24.16 -23.23 -36.03
N GLN A 217 24.45 -24.14 -35.07
CA GLN A 217 23.44 -25.08 -34.61
C GLN A 217 22.33 -24.34 -33.84
N PRO A 218 21.04 -24.62 -34.10
CA PRO A 218 19.94 -24.04 -33.35
C PRO A 218 20.07 -24.50 -31.89
N ARG A 219 20.59 -23.60 -31.04
CA ARG A 219 20.72 -23.86 -29.61
C ARG A 219 19.33 -23.80 -29.00
N ALA A 220 19.02 -24.75 -28.13
CA ALA A 220 17.80 -24.67 -27.34
C ALA A 220 17.79 -23.33 -26.60
N ALA A 221 16.79 -22.50 -26.88
CA ALA A 221 16.57 -21.25 -26.17
C ALA A 221 15.87 -21.57 -24.85
N SER A 222 16.02 -20.71 -23.85
CA SER A 222 15.27 -20.82 -22.61
C SER A 222 14.59 -19.50 -22.32
N LEU A 223 13.32 -19.53 -21.94
CA LEU A 223 12.62 -18.37 -21.44
C LEU A 223 12.54 -18.46 -19.92
N GLY A 224 12.82 -17.35 -19.24
CA GLY A 224 12.69 -17.22 -17.79
C GLY A 224 11.63 -16.17 -17.43
N GLY A 225 11.00 -16.34 -16.28
CA GLY A 225 10.16 -15.33 -15.65
C GLY A 225 10.32 -15.37 -14.13
N THR A 226 9.94 -14.28 -13.47
CA THR A 226 10.05 -14.13 -12.02
C THR A 226 8.68 -13.91 -11.41
N ILE A 227 8.38 -14.66 -10.35
CA ILE A 227 7.21 -14.49 -9.48
C ILE A 227 7.69 -13.83 -8.19
N GLN A 228 6.90 -12.89 -7.68
CA GLN A 228 7.16 -12.14 -6.46
C GLN A 228 6.09 -12.46 -5.42
N ILE A 229 6.53 -12.76 -4.19
CA ILE A 229 5.66 -13.06 -3.05
C ILE A 229 5.96 -12.02 -1.96
N PRO A 230 5.04 -11.07 -1.69
CA PRO A 230 5.27 -10.07 -0.66
C PRO A 230 5.19 -10.70 0.74
N VAL A 231 6.13 -10.31 1.60
CA VAL A 231 6.08 -10.57 3.04
C VAL A 231 5.55 -9.30 3.71
N VAL A 232 4.35 -9.37 4.28
CA VAL A 232 3.62 -8.21 4.80
C VAL A 232 3.42 -8.35 6.31
N ASP A 233 3.71 -7.26 7.02
CA ASP A 233 3.35 -7.05 8.43
C ASP A 233 2.06 -6.21 8.48
N SER A 234 0.96 -6.82 8.90
CA SER A 234 -0.35 -6.17 8.96
C SER A 234 -0.80 -5.97 10.40
N ALA A 235 -1.37 -4.79 10.68
CA ALA A 235 -2.05 -4.49 11.94
C ALA A 235 -3.45 -3.96 11.64
N ARG A 236 -4.43 -4.37 12.44
CA ARG A 236 -5.82 -3.92 12.30
C ARG A 236 -6.45 -3.69 13.65
N VAL A 237 -7.19 -2.59 13.76
CA VAL A 237 -8.06 -2.30 14.90
C VAL A 237 -9.44 -1.88 14.38
N ASP A 238 -10.50 -2.41 14.99
CA ASP A 238 -11.89 -2.16 14.62
C ASP A 238 -12.70 -1.96 15.89
N GLY A 239 -13.30 -0.79 16.04
CA GLY A 239 -14.10 -0.49 17.22
C GLY A 239 -14.87 0.81 17.12
N GLU A 240 -15.80 0.98 18.05
CA GLU A 240 -16.61 2.17 18.20
C GLU A 240 -16.17 2.93 19.46
N TRP A 241 -15.70 4.16 19.27
CA TRP A 241 -15.09 4.95 20.35
C TRP A 241 -15.58 6.40 20.31
N LEU A 242 -15.56 7.02 21.49
CA LEU A 242 -15.88 8.43 21.66
C LEU A 242 -14.63 9.27 21.45
N ILE A 243 -14.62 10.13 20.43
CA ILE A 243 -13.63 11.20 20.30
C ILE A 243 -14.06 12.35 21.20
N PRO A 244 -13.25 12.78 22.20
CA PRO A 244 -13.62 13.89 23.07
C PRO A 244 -13.81 15.21 22.29
N THR A 245 -14.75 16.04 22.73
CA THR A 245 -14.87 17.42 22.22
C THR A 245 -13.55 18.16 22.38
N ASP A 246 -13.07 18.80 21.30
CA ASP A 246 -11.77 19.50 21.18
C ASP A 246 -10.50 18.65 21.40
N GLY A 247 -10.65 17.39 21.80
CA GLY A 247 -9.58 16.43 22.00
C GLY A 247 -9.26 15.59 20.77
N ALA A 248 -8.73 14.39 21.00
CA ALA A 248 -8.43 13.42 19.97
C ALA A 248 -8.50 11.98 20.48
N LEU A 249 -8.66 11.04 19.54
CA LEU A 249 -8.22 9.67 19.74
C LEU A 249 -6.79 9.53 19.21
N ILE A 250 -5.92 8.93 20.02
CA ILE A 250 -4.57 8.51 19.62
C ILE A 250 -4.58 6.99 19.55
N VAL A 251 -4.31 6.44 18.39
CA VAL A 251 -4.27 5.00 18.15
C VAL A 251 -2.86 4.58 17.82
N SER A 252 -2.27 3.69 18.62
CA SER A 252 -1.05 2.99 18.26
C SER A 252 -1.37 1.75 17.45
N LEU A 253 -0.69 1.60 16.31
CA LEU A 253 -0.73 0.42 15.45
C LEU A 253 0.48 -0.51 15.65
N GLY A 254 1.30 -0.23 16.67
CA GLY A 254 2.41 -1.07 17.10
C GLY A 254 3.79 -0.46 16.83
N GLY A 255 4.78 -1.15 17.40
CA GLY A 255 6.19 -0.81 17.26
C GLY A 255 6.80 -1.37 15.97
N VAL A 256 7.68 -0.59 15.38
CA VAL A 256 8.47 -0.91 14.21
C VAL A 256 9.93 -0.95 14.63
N VAL A 257 10.62 -2.04 14.28
CA VAL A 257 12.08 -2.11 14.40
C VAL A 257 12.68 -1.91 13.02
N LYS A 258 13.56 -0.91 12.88
CA LYS A 258 14.38 -0.70 11.69
C LYS A 258 15.83 -1.04 12.02
N PRO A 259 16.52 -1.87 11.21
CA PRO A 259 17.95 -2.08 11.39
C PRO A 259 18.68 -0.74 11.24
N GLY A 260 19.58 -0.45 12.17
CA GLY A 260 20.41 0.75 12.12
C GLY A 260 21.28 0.74 10.86
N LYS A 261 21.34 1.87 10.14
CA LYS A 261 22.14 1.99 8.91
C LYS A 261 23.65 2.04 9.14
N VAL A 262 24.08 2.25 10.37
CA VAL A 262 25.50 2.44 10.72
C VAL A 262 25.97 1.26 11.57
N LEU A 263 27.07 0.63 11.15
CA LEU A 263 27.72 -0.47 11.86
C LEU A 263 27.97 -0.05 13.32
N GLY A 264 27.25 -0.66 14.27
CA GLY A 264 27.40 -0.38 15.71
C GLY A 264 26.33 0.52 16.34
N PHE A 265 25.42 1.12 15.57
CA PHE A 265 24.23 1.76 16.14
C PHE A 265 23.09 0.74 16.20
N GLY A 266 22.56 0.55 17.42
CA GLY A 266 21.51 -0.44 17.72
C GLY A 266 20.21 -0.23 16.94
N GLU A 267 19.29 -1.18 17.11
CA GLU A 267 17.95 -1.16 16.53
C GLU A 267 17.24 0.17 16.77
N VAL A 268 16.79 0.83 15.71
CA VAL A 268 15.94 2.02 15.83
C VAL A 268 14.50 1.54 15.95
N ARG A 269 13.93 1.72 17.13
CA ARG A 269 12.52 1.47 17.39
C ARG A 269 11.74 2.73 17.09
N SER A 270 10.67 2.61 16.31
CA SER A 270 9.67 3.65 16.13
C SER A 270 8.29 3.09 16.42
N GLU A 271 7.33 3.96 16.65
CA GLU A 271 5.94 3.59 16.83
C GLU A 271 5.09 4.35 15.83
N GLU A 272 4.14 3.64 15.21
CA GLU A 272 3.23 4.21 14.22
C GLU A 272 1.87 4.48 14.88
N LEU A 273 1.43 5.73 14.78
CA LEU A 273 0.27 6.27 15.45
C LEU A 273 -0.68 6.91 14.44
N VAL A 274 -1.97 6.87 14.74
CA VAL A 274 -3.02 7.61 14.04
C VAL A 274 -3.70 8.50 15.06
N VAL A 275 -3.70 9.82 14.80
CA VAL A 275 -4.40 10.80 15.62
C VAL A 275 -5.64 11.26 14.87
N ILE A 276 -6.79 11.11 15.49
CA ILE A 276 -8.09 11.40 14.89
C ILE A 276 -8.78 12.48 15.71
N ARG A 277 -9.14 13.56 15.02
CA ARG A 277 -9.92 14.67 15.57
C ARG A 277 -11.18 14.85 14.76
N TYR A 278 -12.18 15.46 15.39
CA TYR A 278 -13.35 15.93 14.69
C TYR A 278 -13.66 17.37 15.08
N ARG A 279 -14.33 18.09 14.18
CA ARG A 279 -14.92 19.40 14.43
C ARG A 279 -16.33 19.43 13.83
N PRO A 280 -17.38 19.68 14.62
CA PRO A 280 -18.68 20.03 14.05
C PRO A 280 -18.54 21.32 13.25
N GLU A 281 -19.02 21.35 12.01
CA GLU A 281 -19.09 22.60 11.26
C GLU A 281 -20.32 23.39 11.76
N PRO A 282 -20.15 24.63 12.27
CA PRO A 282 -21.25 25.41 12.80
C PRO A 282 -22.22 25.81 11.68
N GLY A 283 -23.48 25.39 11.79
CA GLY A 283 -24.60 26.05 11.12
C GLY A 283 -24.93 25.62 9.69
N GLN A 284 -24.33 24.57 9.12
CA GLN A 284 -24.86 24.00 7.88
C GLN A 284 -25.87 22.91 8.21
N ALA A 285 -27.16 23.29 8.25
CA ALA A 285 -28.21 22.30 8.10
C ALA A 285 -27.93 21.53 6.80
N PRO A 286 -28.00 20.17 6.79
CA PRO A 286 -27.80 19.42 5.57
C PRO A 286 -28.77 19.98 4.55
N THR A 287 -28.27 20.57 3.46
CA THR A 287 -29.11 20.95 2.34
C THR A 287 -29.79 19.64 1.91
N PRO A 288 -31.12 19.53 1.97
CA PRO A 288 -31.79 18.34 1.50
C PRO A 288 -31.28 18.08 0.09
N ILE A 289 -30.71 16.89 -0.15
CA ILE A 289 -30.42 16.47 -1.50
C ILE A 289 -31.79 16.36 -2.14
N GLU A 290 -32.19 17.38 -2.90
CA GLU A 290 -33.46 17.39 -3.62
C GLU A 290 -33.44 16.14 -4.51
N PRO A 291 -34.38 15.18 -4.34
CA PRO A 291 -34.36 13.91 -5.08
C PRO A 291 -34.61 14.07 -6.59
N GLU A 292 -34.59 15.29 -7.11
CA GLU A 292 -34.96 15.65 -8.46
C GLU A 292 -33.74 15.63 -9.41
N GLN A 293 -33.04 14.50 -9.48
CA GLN A 293 -32.21 14.16 -10.65
C GLN A 293 -31.83 12.69 -10.77
N THR A 294 -32.57 11.77 -10.15
CA THR A 294 -32.51 10.33 -10.52
C THR A 294 -33.57 10.02 -11.58
N ALA A 295 -33.56 10.76 -12.69
CA ALA A 295 -34.40 10.50 -13.85
C ALA A 295 -33.69 10.92 -15.17
N ALA A 296 -32.54 10.33 -15.45
CA ALA A 296 -31.91 10.30 -16.78
C ALA A 296 -30.72 9.31 -16.69
N THR A 297 -30.52 8.27 -17.49
CA THR A 297 -31.16 7.78 -18.71
C THR A 297 -30.89 6.28 -18.71
N ARG A 298 -31.93 5.45 -18.75
CA ARG A 298 -31.78 4.01 -18.97
C ARG A 298 -31.12 3.83 -20.34
N PRO A 299 -29.93 3.20 -20.47
CA PRO A 299 -29.37 2.95 -21.78
C PRO A 299 -30.33 2.07 -22.57
N SER A 300 -30.73 2.54 -23.74
CA SER A 300 -31.51 1.77 -24.70
C SER A 300 -30.81 0.45 -24.97
N ARG A 301 -31.53 -0.63 -24.70
CA ARG A 301 -31.15 -2.01 -24.98
C ARG A 301 -30.78 -2.12 -26.47
N LEU A 302 -29.51 -2.40 -26.75
CA LEU A 302 -29.04 -2.82 -28.07
C LEU A 302 -29.86 -4.05 -28.50
N GLN A 303 -30.62 -3.90 -29.58
CA GLN A 303 -31.25 -5.02 -30.30
C GLN A 303 -30.14 -5.91 -30.85
N ALA A 304 -30.23 -7.21 -30.56
CA ALA A 304 -29.39 -8.21 -31.20
C ALA A 304 -29.74 -8.30 -32.70
N PRO A 305 -28.76 -8.48 -33.59
CA PRO A 305 -29.03 -8.75 -35.00
C PRO A 305 -29.70 -10.12 -35.16
N ALA A 306 -30.70 -10.17 -36.04
CA ALA A 306 -31.38 -11.40 -36.44
C ALA A 306 -30.37 -12.36 -37.11
N ALA A 307 -30.42 -13.63 -36.71
CA ALA A 307 -29.72 -14.69 -37.41
C ALA A 307 -30.46 -15.01 -38.71
N ASN A 308 -29.71 -15.01 -39.82
CA ASN A 308 -30.06 -15.70 -41.07
C ASN A 308 -29.21 -16.96 -41.16
#